data_AF-A0A2M7ICL1-F1
#
_entry.id   AF-A0A2M7ICL1-F1
#
_cell.length_a   1.000
_cell.length_b   1.000
_cell.length_c   1.000
_cell.angle_alpha   90.00
_cell.angle_beta   90.00
_cell.angle_gamma   90.00
#
_symmetry.space_group_name_H-M   'P 1'
#
loop_
_entity.id
_entity.type
_entity.pdbx_description
1 polymer ?
#
loop_
_entity_poly.entity_id
_entity_poly.type
_entity_poly.pdbx_seq_one_letter_code
_entity_poly.pdbx_strand_id
1 'polypeptide(L)' 'MEDYYFYILKGINNQYYKGITYNINKRLRQHELGQNKTTKKMK' A
#
# COMPACT_ATOMS: atom_id res chain seq x y z
N MET A 1 11.23 2.58 -19.83
CA MET A 1 11.05 3.36 -18.59
C MET A 1 9.82 2.79 -17.90
N GLU A 2 9.89 2.53 -16.60
CA GLU A 2 8.71 2.11 -15.83
C GLU A 2 8.10 3.34 -15.15
N ASP A 3 6.78 3.52 -15.30
CA ASP A 3 6.06 4.60 -14.63
C ASP A 3 5.92 4.30 -13.15
N TYR A 4 6.22 5.29 -12.31
CA TYR A 4 6.04 5.19 -10.86
C TYR A 4 4.74 5.86 -10.43
N TYR A 5 3.96 5.14 -9.65
CA TYR A 5 2.69 5.60 -9.09
C TYR A 5 2.88 6.02 -7.64
N PHE A 6 2.40 7.22 -7.32
CA PHE A 6 2.22 7.68 -5.96
C PHE A 6 0.80 7.37 -5.50
N TYR A 7 0.63 6.73 -4.34
CA TYR A 7 -0.68 6.32 -3.85
C TYR A 7 -0.84 6.54 -2.35
N ILE A 8 -2.09 6.69 -1.91
CA ILE A 8 -2.48 6.82 -0.50
C ILE A 8 -3.51 5.73 -0.19
N LEU A 9 -3.26 4.95 0.85
CA LEU A 9 -4.20 3.97 1.40
C LEU A 9 -4.82 4.52 2.68
N LYS A 10 -6.13 4.31 2.84
CA LYS A 10 -6.87 4.60 4.07
C LYS A 10 -7.14 3.28 4.81
N GLY A 11 -6.64 3.17 6.03
CA GLY A 11 -6.91 2.05 6.93
C GLY A 11 -8.20 2.24 7.74
N ILE A 12 -8.61 1.18 8.45
CA ILE A 12 -9.89 1.16 9.20
C ILE A 12 -9.85 2.14 10.39
N ASN A 13 -8.69 2.31 11.03
CA ASN A 13 -8.48 3.23 12.15
C ASN A 13 -8.24 4.69 11.71
N ASN A 14 -8.75 5.10 10.55
CA ASN A 14 -8.54 6.42 9.94
C ASN A 14 -7.05 6.79 9.74
N GLN A 15 -6.17 5.79 9.71
CA GLN A 15 -4.75 5.94 9.43
C GLN A 15 -4.52 6.01 7.92
N TYR A 16 -3.57 6.84 7.50
CA TYR A 16 -3.20 6.99 6.09
C TYR A 16 -1.78 6.45 5.87
N TYR A 17 -1.60 5.73 4.76
CA TYR A 17 -0.28 5.27 4.32
C TYR A 17 -0.02 5.77 2.92
N LYS A 18 1.05 6.54 2.75
CA LYS A 18 1.56 6.94 1.44
C LYS A 18 2.63 5.96 0.97
N GLY A 19 2.62 5.63 -0.31
CA GLY A 19 3.61 4.76 -0.92
C GLY A 19 3.88 5.13 -2.37
N ILE A 20 5.03 4.66 -2.85
CA ILE A 20 5.40 4.72 -4.26
C ILE A 20 5.68 3.31 -4.77
N THR A 21 5.31 3.03 -6.02
CA THR A 21 5.59 1.74 -6.67
C THR A 21 5.49 1.87 -8.18
N TYR A 22 6.27 1.09 -8.92
CA TYR A 22 6.09 0.91 -10.36
C TYR A 22 5.02 -0.16 -10.70
N ASN A 23 4.55 -0.93 -9.71
CA ASN A 23 3.57 -2.00 -9.91
C ASN A 23 2.49 -1.97 -8.82
N ILE A 24 1.42 -1.21 -9.11
CA ILE A 24 0.32 -0.98 -8.17
C ILE A 24 -0.41 -2.26 -7.78
N ASN A 25 -0.63 -3.18 -8.73
CA ASN A 25 -1.36 -4.43 -8.51
C ASN A 25 -0.62 -5.36 -7.54
N LYS A 26 0.68 -5.55 -7.75
CA LYS A 26 1.53 -6.33 -6.84
C LYS A 26 1.53 -5.72 -5.44
N ARG A 27 1.66 -4.39 -5.36
CA ARG A 27 1.71 -3.67 -4.09
C ARG A 27 0.40 -3.76 -3.32
N LEU A 28 -0.74 -3.61 -3.99
CA LEU A 28 -2.07 -3.78 -3.39
C LEU A 28 -2.22 -5.18 -2.78
N ARG A 29 -1.89 -6.23 -3.54
CA ARG A 29 -1.92 -7.62 -3.07
C ARG A 29 -1.04 -7.84 -1.84
N GLN A 30 0.15 -7.24 -1.78
CA GLN A 30 1.03 -7.31 -0.60
C GLN A 30 0.40 -6.68 0.65
N HIS A 31 -0.33 -5.56 0.48
CA HIS A 31 -1.06 -4.91 1.57
C HIS A 31 -2.23 -5.79 2.05
N GLU A 32 -3.00 -6.37 1.13
CA GLU A 32 -4.11 -7.29 1.43
C GLU A 32 -3.64 -8.56 2.16
N LEU A 33 -2.53 -9.14 1.73
CA LEU A 33 -1.91 -10.32 2.36
C LEU A 33 -1.20 -10.01 3.68
N GLY A 34 -1.12 -8.74 4.10
CA GLY A 34 -0.44 -8.34 5.34
C GLY A 34 1.07 -8.57 5.32
N GLN A 35 1.66 -8.69 4.13
CA GLN A 35 3.11 -8.88 3.94
C GLN A 35 3.90 -7.60 4.23
N ASN A 36 3.22 -6.45 4.25
CA ASN A 36 3.81 -5.17 4.56
C ASN A 36 3.58 -4.81 6.04
N LYS A 37 4.65 -4.82 6.85
CA LYS A 37 4.59 -4.65 8.31
C LYS A 37 3.85 -3.37 8.74
N THR A 38 4.02 -2.29 7.98
CA THR A 38 3.40 -0.98 8.28
C THR A 38 1.89 -1.01 8.10
N THR A 39 1.40 -1.59 7.00
CA THR A 39 -0.05 -1.62 6.73
C THR A 39 -0.75 -2.84 7.34
N LYS A 40 0.00 -3.84 7.83
CA LYS A 40 -0.57 -4.99 8.55
C LYS A 40 -1.39 -4.55 9.78
N LYS A 41 -0.99 -3.45 10.42
CA LYS A 41 -1.68 -2.85 11.57
C LYS A 41 -2.78 -1.84 11.20
N MET A 42 -3.01 -1.63 9.90
CA MET A 42 -4.03 -0.71 9.38
C MET A 42 -5.34 -1.41 9.00
N LYS A 43 -5.37 -2.74 9.06
CA LYS A 43 -6.61 -3.53 9.09
C LYS A 43 -7.29 -3.39 10.44
#